data_AF-A0A0S7Z9C2-F1
#
_entry.id   AF-A0A0S7Z9C2-F1
#
_cell.length_a   1.000
_cell.length_b   1.000
_cell.length_c   1.000
_cell.angle_alpha   90.00
_cell.angle_beta   90.00
_cell.angle_gamma   90.00
#
_symmetry.space_group_name_H-M   'P 1'
#
loop_
_entity.id
_entity.type
_entity.pdbx_description
1 polymer ?
#
loop_
_entity_poly.entity_id
_entity_poly.type
_entity_poly.pdbx_seq_one_letter_code
_entity_poly.pdbx_strand_id
1 'polypeptide(L)'
;MDQTSPIKLIDDFLGSIQIFSSAVNDLFEEQLREVTGSNLTFSQLKLLNLIAHTEGHTVTDVAAFLGVSNAAASKGVDRLVRRGLLRRV
;
A
#
# COMPACT_ATOMS: atom_id res chain seq x y z
N MET A 1 -14.12 21.11 -34.01
CA MET A 1 -12.92 21.11 -33.15
C MET A 1 -13.39 20.81 -31.75
N ASP A 2 -13.12 19.60 -31.26
CA ASP A 2 -13.49 19.18 -29.92
C ASP A 2 -12.64 19.96 -28.91
N GLN A 3 -13.21 20.99 -28.29
CA GLN A 3 -12.55 21.65 -27.18
C GLN A 3 -12.74 20.77 -25.95
N THR A 4 -11.85 19.79 -25.79
CA THR A 4 -11.73 19.06 -24.53
C THR A 4 -11.37 20.08 -23.46
N SER A 5 -12.34 20.43 -22.61
CA SER A 5 -12.10 21.30 -21.46
C SER A 5 -10.91 20.75 -20.67
N PRO A 6 -9.97 21.59 -20.21
CA PRO A 6 -8.83 21.15 -19.39
C PRO A 6 -9.24 20.27 -18.20
N ILE A 7 -10.44 20.49 -17.64
CA ILE A 7 -11.01 19.67 -16.57
C ILE A 7 -11.27 18.23 -17.04
N LYS A 8 -11.86 18.06 -18.23
CA LYS A 8 -12.15 16.74 -18.79
C LYS A 8 -10.86 15.95 -19.07
N LEU A 9 -9.82 16.63 -19.56
CA LEU A 9 -8.52 16.00 -19.77
C LEU A 9 -7.88 15.54 -18.45
N ILE A 10 -8.00 16.35 -17.39
CA ILE A 10 -7.52 15.98 -16.05
C ILE A 10 -8.29 14.77 -15.53
N ASP A 11 -9.62 14.76 -15.65
CA ASP A 11 -10.46 13.64 -15.21
C ASP A 11 -10.13 12.35 -15.96
N ASP A 12 -10.00 12.42 -17.30
CA ASP A 12 -9.64 11.27 -18.14
C ASP A 12 -8.23 10.73 -17.80
N PHE A 13 -7.29 11.63 -17.51
CA PHE A 13 -5.95 11.27 -17.08
C PHE A 13 -5.94 10.60 -15.70
N LEU A 14 -6.62 11.18 -14.71
CA LEU A 14 -6.75 10.61 -13.37
C LEU A 14 -7.44 9.24 -13.41
N GLY A 15 -8.49 9.10 -14.23
CA GLY A 15 -9.15 7.81 -14.46
C GLY A 15 -8.19 6.77 -15.03
N SER A 16 -7.40 7.14 -16.05
CA SER A 16 -6.40 6.25 -16.66
C SER A 16 -5.30 5.83 -15.67
N ILE A 17 -4.80 6.77 -14.86
CA ILE A 17 -3.81 6.49 -13.81
C ILE A 17 -4.38 5.55 -12.74
N GLN A 18 -5.64 5.70 -12.37
CA GLN A 18 -6.29 4.83 -11.39
C GLN A 18 -6.43 3.40 -11.92
N ILE A 19 -6.85 3.23 -13.18
CA ILE A 19 -6.95 1.91 -13.83
C ILE A 19 -5.57 1.26 -13.91
N PHE A 20 -4.56 2.00 -14.39
CA PHE A 20 -3.20 1.51 -14.47
C PHE A 20 -2.66 1.09 -13.10
N SER A 21 -2.84 1.93 -12.09
CA SER A 21 -2.40 1.65 -10.72
C SER A 21 -3.08 0.42 -10.14
N SER A 22 -4.37 0.20 -10.42
CA SER A 22 -5.08 -1.02 -10.03
C SER A 22 -4.46 -2.26 -10.69
N ALA A 23 -4.27 -2.24 -12.01
CA ALA A 23 -3.71 -3.38 -12.74
C ALA A 23 -2.29 -3.75 -12.27
N VAL A 24 -1.46 -2.74 -11.97
CA VAL A 24 -0.13 -2.96 -11.40
C VAL A 24 -0.22 -3.54 -9.99
N ASN A 25 -1.11 -3.04 -9.14
CA ASN A 25 -1.31 -3.60 -7.80
C ASN A 25 -1.76 -5.06 -7.86
N ASP A 26 -2.68 -5.41 -8.76
CA ASP A 26 -3.17 -6.79 -8.93
C ASP A 26 -2.02 -7.73 -9.34
N LEU A 27 -1.15 -7.29 -10.25
CA LEU A 27 0.05 -8.03 -10.65
C LEU A 27 1.01 -8.24 -9.46
N PHE A 28 1.26 -7.20 -8.66
CA PHE A 28 2.11 -7.32 -7.47
C PHE A 28 1.50 -8.25 -6.42
N GLU A 29 0.18 -8.21 -6.22
CA GLU A 29 -0.50 -9.12 -5.29
C GLU A 29 -0.40 -10.58 -5.74
N GLU A 30 -0.53 -10.84 -7.04
CA GLU A 30 -0.33 -12.18 -7.60
C GLU A 30 1.09 -12.69 -7.40
N GLN A 31 2.10 -11.90 -7.79
CA GLN A 31 3.50 -12.29 -7.59
C GLN A 31 3.84 -12.49 -6.11
N LEU A 32 3.33 -11.62 -5.23
CA LEU A 32 3.52 -11.77 -3.80
C LEU A 32 2.87 -13.05 -3.27
N ARG A 33 1.69 -13.40 -3.77
CA ARG A 33 0.99 -14.63 -3.44
C ARG A 33 1.78 -15.86 -3.88
N GLU A 34 2.36 -15.85 -5.08
CA GLU A 34 3.19 -16.95 -5.59
C GLU A 34 4.42 -17.18 -4.72
N VAL A 35 5.10 -16.12 -4.30
CA VAL A 35 6.34 -16.22 -3.50
C VAL A 35 6.06 -16.53 -2.02
N THR A 36 4.95 -16.02 -1.46
CA THR A 36 4.68 -16.11 -0.01
C THR A 36 3.56 -17.07 0.37
N GLY A 37 2.86 -17.66 -0.59
CA GLY A 37 1.73 -18.56 -0.31
C GLY A 37 0.56 -17.87 0.40
N SER A 38 0.30 -16.59 0.11
CA SER A 38 -0.69 -15.72 0.79
C SER A 38 -0.34 -15.31 2.23
N ASN A 39 0.89 -15.55 2.68
CA ASN A 39 1.33 -15.17 4.03
C ASN A 39 1.61 -13.67 4.18
N LEU A 40 1.58 -12.88 3.10
CA LEU A 40 1.80 -11.44 3.16
C LEU A 40 0.91 -10.71 2.13
N THR A 41 0.23 -9.64 2.56
CA THR A 41 -0.48 -8.74 1.63
C THR A 41 0.45 -7.65 1.11
N PHE A 42 0.09 -6.99 0.01
CA PHE A 42 0.93 -5.92 -0.55
C PHE A 42 1.11 -4.73 0.41
N SER A 43 0.06 -4.33 1.14
CA SER A 43 0.19 -3.30 2.20
C SER A 43 1.12 -3.71 3.33
N GLN A 44 1.15 -5.00 3.67
CA GLN A 44 2.08 -5.53 4.67
C GLN A 44 3.52 -5.53 4.15
N LEU A 45 3.75 -5.84 2.87
CA LEU A 45 5.05 -5.72 2.24
C LEU A 45 5.53 -4.26 2.21
N LYS A 46 4.66 -3.31 1.85
CA LYS A 46 4.98 -1.86 1.90
C LYS A 46 5.40 -1.42 3.29
N LEU A 47 4.71 -1.89 4.32
CA LEU A 47 5.06 -1.62 5.72
C LEU A 47 6.42 -2.23 6.11
N LEU A 48 6.69 -3.48 5.73
CA LEU A 48 7.99 -4.11 5.99
C LEU A 48 9.12 -3.37 5.25
N ASN A 49 8.90 -2.96 4.01
CA ASN A 49 9.87 -2.15 3.25
C ASN A 49 10.13 -0.80 3.90
N LEU A 50 9.09 -0.11 4.39
CA LEU A 50 9.25 1.13 5.14
C LEU A 50 10.16 0.91 6.34
N ILE A 51 9.82 -0.05 7.21
CA ILE A 51 10.56 -0.32 8.45
C ILE A 51 11.98 -0.85 8.18
N ALA A 52 12.20 -1.57 7.08
CA ALA A 52 13.53 -2.08 6.75
C ALA A 52 14.51 -0.99 6.30
N HIS A 53 14.01 0.11 5.73
CA HIS A 53 14.84 1.18 5.16
C HIS A 53 14.93 2.43 6.06
N THR A 54 14.30 2.41 7.23
CA THR A 54 14.28 3.55 8.17
C THR A 54 14.18 3.05 9.61
N GLU A 55 14.85 3.71 10.56
CA GLU A 55 14.79 3.32 11.97
C GLU A 55 13.51 3.83 12.63
N GLY A 56 12.75 2.93 13.26
CA GLY A 56 11.70 3.21 14.24
C GLY A 56 10.52 4.09 13.76
N HIS A 57 9.39 3.46 13.42
CA HIS A 57 8.14 4.17 13.12
C HIS A 57 7.10 4.01 14.22
N THR A 58 6.40 5.10 14.53
CA THR A 58 5.17 5.00 15.30
C THR A 58 4.05 4.43 14.42
N VAL A 59 2.99 3.91 15.05
CA VAL A 59 1.78 3.49 14.31
C VAL A 59 1.17 4.66 13.51
N THR A 60 1.33 5.89 14.00
CA THR A 60 0.85 7.10 13.31
C THR A 60 1.63 7.35 12.02
N ASP A 61 2.95 7.17 12.03
CA ASP A 61 3.78 7.31 10.83
C ASP A 61 3.42 6.24 9.79
N VAL A 62 3.20 5.01 10.25
CA VAL A 62 2.73 3.90 9.40
C VAL A 62 1.37 4.20 8.78
N ALA A 63 0.44 4.76 9.55
CA ALA A 63 -0.89 5.12 9.06
C ALA A 63 -0.82 6.20 7.97
N ALA A 64 0.00 7.24 8.19
CA ALA A 64 0.23 8.30 7.22
C ALA A 64 0.85 7.76 5.93
N PHE A 65 1.89 6.92 6.04
CA PHE A 65 2.56 6.33 4.89
C PHE A 65 1.63 5.44 4.05
N LEU A 66 0.80 4.62 4.70
CA LEU A 66 -0.12 3.73 4.01
C LEU A 66 -1.42 4.42 3.54
N GLY A 67 -1.66 5.67 3.95
CA GLY A 67 -2.91 6.38 3.64
C GLY A 67 -4.14 5.74 4.28
N VAL A 68 -4.00 5.17 5.48
CA VAL A 68 -5.08 4.48 6.21
C VAL A 68 -5.30 5.08 7.60
N SER A 69 -6.37 4.69 8.28
CA SER A 69 -6.60 5.10 9.66
C SER A 69 -5.60 4.47 10.64
N ASN A 70 -5.32 5.14 11.76
CA ASN A 70 -4.48 4.60 12.84
C ASN A 70 -4.97 3.22 13.33
N ALA A 71 -6.29 3.00 13.37
CA ALA A 71 -6.86 1.71 13.76
C ALA A 71 -6.54 0.60 12.74
N ALA A 72 -6.63 0.91 11.43
CA ALA A 72 -6.27 -0.03 10.38
C ALA A 72 -4.77 -0.34 10.37
N ALA A 73 -3.93 0.69 10.57
CA ALA A 73 -2.49 0.55 10.73
C ALA A 73 -2.13 -0.34 11.92
N SER A 74 -2.70 -0.07 13.11
CA SER A 74 -2.54 -0.92 14.31
C SER A 74 -2.83 -2.39 14.03
N LYS A 75 -3.97 -2.68 13.39
CA LYS A 75 -4.37 -4.05 13.04
C LYS A 75 -3.41 -4.70 12.03
N GLY A 76 -2.83 -3.92 11.13
CA GLY A 76 -1.79 -4.38 10.19
C GLY A 76 -0.50 -4.75 10.92
N VAL A 77 -0.02 -3.85 11.78
CA VAL A 77 1.18 -4.04 12.62
C VAL A 77 1.00 -5.25 13.53
N ASP A 78 -0.13 -5.38 14.24
CA ASP A 78 -0.41 -6.50 15.14
C ASP A 78 -0.32 -7.85 14.42
N ARG A 79 -0.83 -7.92 13.18
CA ARG A 79 -0.74 -9.15 12.37
C ARG A 79 0.69 -9.52 12.03
N LEU A 80 1.55 -8.54 11.74
CA LEU A 80 2.96 -8.77 11.45
C LEU A 80 3.75 -9.15 12.70
N VAL A 81 3.45 -8.54 13.85
CA VAL A 81 4.04 -8.90 15.14
C VAL A 81 3.69 -10.35 15.52
N ARG A 82 2.42 -10.75 15.38
CA ARG A 82 1.98 -12.14 15.64
C ARG A 82 2.68 -13.17 14.75
N ARG A 83 3.11 -12.77 13.55
CA ARG A 83 3.87 -13.61 12.60
C ARG A 83 5.38 -13.57 12.84
N GLY A 84 5.86 -12.83 13.84
CA GLY A 84 7.29 -12.68 14.13
C GLY A 84 8.04 -11.82 13.12
N LEU A 85 7.34 -11.13 12.22
CA LEU A 85 7.93 -10.30 11.16
C LEU A 85 8.26 -8.87 11.63
N LEU A 86 7.64 -8.43 12.73
CA LEU A 86 7.92 -7.15 13.39
C LEU A 86 8.03 -7.35 14.89
N ARG A 87 8.77 -6.46 15.55
CA ARG A 87 8.81 -6.35 17.01
C ARG A 87 8.41 -4.93 17.42
N ARG A 88 7.56 -4.81 18.43
CA ARG A 88 7.32 -3.53 19.11
C ARG A 88 8.39 -3.33 20.17
N VAL A 89 8.93 -2.13 20.22
CA VAL A 89 9.88 -1.64 21.23
C VAL A 89 9.24 -0.54 22.03
#